data_AF-C5DE00-F1
#
_entry.id   AF-C5DE00-F1
#
_cell.length_a   1.000
_cell.length_b   1.000
_cell.length_c   1.000
_cell.angle_alpha   90.00
_cell.angle_beta   90.00
_cell.angle_gamma   90.00
#
_symmetry.space_group_name_H-M   'P 1'
#
loop_
_entity.id
_entity.type
_entity.pdbx_description
1 polymer ?
#
loop_
_entity_poly.entity_id
_entity_poly.type
_entity_poly.pdbx_seq_one_letter_code
_entity_poly.pdbx_strand_id
1 'polypeptide(L)'
;MLTPSVLNGAATGHMMRPAASVFLRNSSWFSKILYPFSRPDQSIPDSYKPSSQNGNQCFLPVRSDNELDETLLANNRTPLILNFTVRGDETCNKLTGALNRIVLLETDKRVNIADVETDFMDTRNSMLRFGVKQIPTLVAVRKTFPTDSYCVPDLARSQVDWAALKRWIEKNAD
;
A
#
# COMPACT_ATOMS: atom_id res chain seq x y z
N MET A 1 -20.70 74.39 4.34
CA MET A 1 -21.70 74.55 5.41
C MET A 1 -22.48 73.26 5.53
N LEU A 2 -22.48 72.70 6.75
CA LEU A 2 -23.54 71.92 7.41
C LEU A 2 -23.96 70.55 6.83
N THR A 3 -23.56 69.50 7.55
CA THR A 3 -24.36 68.28 7.78
C THR A 3 -25.59 68.60 8.65
N PRO A 4 -26.65 67.77 8.61
CA PRO A 4 -26.86 66.66 9.57
C PRO A 4 -27.46 65.39 8.91
N SER A 5 -27.12 64.14 9.27
CA SER A 5 -27.37 63.32 10.48
C SER A 5 -28.75 62.62 10.59
N VAL A 6 -28.68 61.27 10.43
CA VAL A 6 -29.36 60.15 11.14
C VAL A 6 -30.82 59.76 10.82
N LEU A 7 -31.04 58.50 10.38
CA LEU A 7 -31.82 57.45 11.11
C LEU A 7 -31.90 56.08 10.39
N ASN A 8 -31.34 55.07 11.06
CA ASN A 8 -31.77 53.68 11.28
C ASN A 8 -32.40 52.80 10.19
N GLY A 9 -31.85 51.58 10.07
CA GLY A 9 -32.51 50.39 9.53
C GLY A 9 -31.64 49.14 9.62
N ALA A 10 -31.71 48.43 10.74
CA ALA A 10 -31.00 47.18 11.00
C ALA A 10 -31.65 45.99 10.26
N ALA A 11 -30.82 45.12 9.66
CA ALA A 11 -31.19 43.75 9.32
C ALA A 11 -29.96 42.84 9.46
N THR A 12 -29.77 42.30 10.66
CA THR A 12 -28.79 41.25 10.96
C THR A 12 -29.29 39.92 10.40
N GLY A 13 -28.80 39.55 9.22
CA GLY A 13 -28.94 38.21 8.67
C GLY A 13 -27.97 37.24 9.35
N HIS A 14 -28.37 36.63 10.46
CA HIS A 14 -27.70 35.46 11.01
C HIS A 14 -27.96 34.25 10.10
N MET A 15 -27.06 33.97 9.16
CA MET A 15 -26.97 32.64 8.56
C MET A 15 -26.39 31.68 9.61
N MET A 16 -27.26 30.85 10.20
CA MET A 16 -26.84 29.65 10.90
C MET A 16 -26.07 28.75 9.93
N ARG A 17 -24.78 28.54 10.20
CA ARG A 17 -24.00 27.47 9.60
C ARG A 17 -24.60 26.13 10.05
N PRO A 18 -24.94 25.20 9.14
CA PRO A 18 -25.29 23.85 9.55
C PRO A 18 -24.04 23.21 10.19
N ALA A 19 -24.18 22.76 11.43
CA ALA A 19 -23.19 21.94 12.09
C ALA A 19 -23.00 20.67 11.27
N ALA A 20 -21.80 20.47 10.71
CA ALA A 20 -21.44 19.21 10.09
C ALA A 20 -21.52 18.13 11.16
N SER A 21 -22.51 17.26 11.04
CA SER A 21 -22.61 16.05 11.87
C SER A 21 -21.34 15.24 11.61
N VAL A 22 -20.45 15.18 12.62
CA VAL A 22 -19.30 14.30 12.60
C VAL A 22 -19.85 12.88 12.66
N PHE A 23 -20.05 12.28 11.49
CA PHE A 23 -20.22 10.83 11.37
C PHE A 23 -18.94 10.21 11.91
N LEU A 24 -18.99 9.67 13.12
CA LEU A 24 -17.95 8.82 13.67
C LEU A 24 -17.88 7.56 12.82
N ARG A 25 -17.02 7.61 11.80
CA ARG A 25 -16.76 6.51 10.88
C ARG A 25 -16.11 5.39 11.68
N ASN A 26 -16.83 4.29 11.87
CA ASN A 26 -16.29 3.08 12.47
C ASN A 26 -15.27 2.45 11.49
N SER A 27 -14.01 2.87 11.59
CA SER A 27 -12.95 2.43 10.68
C SER A 27 -12.38 1.08 11.14
N SER A 28 -12.43 0.07 10.27
CA SER A 28 -11.80 -1.24 10.49
C SER A 28 -10.33 -1.10 10.88
N TRP A 29 -9.86 -1.96 11.80
CA TRP A 29 -8.45 -2.02 12.21
C TRP A 29 -7.51 -2.22 11.01
N PHE A 30 -7.92 -3.02 10.02
CA PHE A 30 -7.17 -3.21 8.77
C PHE A 30 -7.01 -1.91 7.98
N SER A 31 -7.99 -1.00 8.02
CA SER A 31 -7.90 0.30 7.34
C SER A 31 -6.84 1.21 7.98
N LYS A 32 -6.57 1.06 9.28
CA LYS A 32 -5.49 1.79 9.98
C LYS A 32 -4.10 1.26 9.63
N ILE A 33 -4.00 0.02 9.16
CA ILE A 33 -2.75 -0.60 8.68
C ILE A 33 -2.50 -0.25 7.21
N LEU A 34 -3.53 -0.34 6.37
CA LEU A 34 -3.42 -0.06 4.93
C LEU A 34 -3.26 1.45 4.63
N TYR A 35 -3.84 2.31 5.46
CA TYR A 35 -3.78 3.77 5.31
C TYR A 35 -3.42 4.42 6.65
N PRO A 36 -2.15 4.40 7.06
CA PRO A 36 -1.73 4.94 8.36
C PRO A 36 -1.88 6.48 8.49
N PHE A 37 -2.38 7.19 7.48
CA PHE A 37 -2.32 8.65 7.36
C PHE A 37 -3.65 9.33 7.02
N SER A 38 -4.75 8.93 7.66
CA SER A 38 -5.94 9.80 7.76
C SER A 38 -5.91 10.58 9.08
N ARG A 39 -4.90 11.44 9.25
CA ARG A 39 -4.95 12.46 10.31
C ARG A 39 -5.70 13.67 9.76
N PRO A 40 -6.65 14.26 10.51
CA PRO A 40 -7.45 15.38 10.04
C PRO A 40 -6.62 16.67 9.79
N ASP A 41 -5.33 16.70 10.12
CA ASP A 41 -4.43 17.87 10.01
C ASP A 41 -3.36 17.75 8.91
N GLN A 42 -3.31 16.66 8.13
CA GLN A 42 -2.27 16.49 7.11
C GLN A 42 -2.60 17.25 5.82
N SER A 43 -1.63 18.04 5.36
CA SER A 43 -1.72 18.73 4.07
C SER A 43 -1.61 17.72 2.92
N ILE A 44 -2.34 17.94 1.82
CA ILE A 44 -2.27 17.10 0.61
C ILE A 44 -0.81 16.84 0.14
N PRO A 45 0.12 17.81 0.18
CA PRO A 45 1.53 17.59 -0.12
C PRO A 45 2.24 16.60 0.84
N ASP A 46 1.89 16.60 2.13
CA ASP A 46 2.49 15.69 3.13
C ASP A 46 2.02 14.24 2.96
N SER A 47 0.84 14.03 2.37
CA SER A 47 0.33 12.69 2.04
C SER A 47 1.13 11.99 0.93
N TYR A 48 1.95 12.71 0.17
CA TYR A 48 2.77 12.14 -0.91
C TYR A 48 4.22 11.84 -0.49
N LYS A 49 4.60 12.08 0.78
CA LYS A 49 5.91 11.64 1.28
C LYS A 49 5.97 10.11 1.28
N PRO A 50 7.14 9.50 0.98
CA PRO A 50 7.25 8.05 0.97
C PRO A 50 6.79 7.45 2.30
N SER A 51 5.95 6.42 2.22
CA SER A 51 5.26 5.82 3.36
C SER A 51 6.16 5.03 4.31
N SER A 52 7.41 4.78 3.94
CA SER A 52 8.40 4.11 4.77
C SER A 52 9.54 5.06 5.17
N GLN A 53 10.17 4.77 6.31
CA GLN A 53 11.37 5.49 6.80
C GLN A 53 12.49 5.58 5.75
N ASN A 54 12.55 4.64 4.81
CA ASN A 54 13.64 4.49 3.84
C ASN A 54 13.24 4.76 2.38
N GLY A 55 12.03 5.30 2.17
CA GLY A 55 11.55 5.58 0.81
C GLY A 55 10.99 4.36 0.07
N ASN A 56 10.76 3.25 0.76
CA ASN A 56 10.11 2.06 0.24
C ASN A 56 8.65 2.36 -0.06
N GLN A 57 8.19 1.83 -1.18
CA GLN A 57 6.85 2.02 -1.71
C GLN A 57 6.16 0.66 -1.88
N CYS A 58 4.86 0.65 -1.59
CA CYS A 58 3.95 -0.41 -2.01
C CYS A 58 3.17 0.11 -3.21
N PHE A 59 3.37 -0.50 -4.38
CA PHE A 59 2.64 -0.16 -5.60
C PHE A 59 1.19 -0.62 -5.50
N LEU A 60 0.35 -0.09 -6.40
CA LEU A 60 -1.03 -0.55 -6.52
C LEU A 60 -1.05 -2.04 -6.92
N PRO A 61 -2.05 -2.82 -6.45
CA PRO A 61 -2.18 -4.21 -6.85
C PRO A 61 -2.34 -4.37 -8.36
N VAL A 62 -1.56 -5.29 -8.91
CA VAL A 62 -1.52 -5.63 -10.33
C VAL A 62 -2.52 -6.73 -10.63
N ARG A 63 -3.37 -6.51 -11.64
CA ARG A 63 -4.46 -7.39 -12.09
C ARG A 63 -4.36 -7.76 -13.58
N SER A 64 -3.36 -7.25 -14.29
CA SER A 64 -3.09 -7.59 -15.68
C SER A 64 -1.59 -7.60 -15.99
N ASP A 65 -1.20 -8.28 -17.07
CA ASP A 65 0.20 -8.30 -17.54
C ASP A 65 0.68 -6.87 -17.90
N ASN A 66 -0.20 -6.02 -18.43
CA ASN A 66 0.14 -4.63 -18.77
C ASN A 66 0.46 -3.79 -17.52
N GLU A 67 -0.36 -3.88 -16.48
CA GLU A 67 -0.09 -3.23 -15.19
C GLU A 67 1.21 -3.74 -14.57
N LEU A 68 1.54 -5.02 -14.75
CA LEU A 68 2.81 -5.56 -14.30
C LEU A 68 3.98 -4.94 -15.04
N ASP A 69 3.91 -4.85 -16.36
CA ASP A 69 4.97 -4.26 -17.19
C ASP A 69 5.18 -2.77 -16.87
N GLU A 70 4.11 -2.02 -16.66
CA GLU A 70 4.16 -0.63 -16.19
C GLU A 70 4.84 -0.52 -14.82
N THR A 71 4.49 -1.41 -13.88
CA THR A 71 5.08 -1.45 -12.54
C THR A 71 6.57 -1.77 -12.60
N LEU A 72 6.97 -2.75 -13.42
CA LEU A 72 8.36 -3.15 -13.61
C LEU A 72 9.20 -2.02 -14.24
N LEU A 73 8.62 -1.30 -15.21
CA LEU A 73 9.27 -0.17 -15.86
C LEU A 73 9.44 1.00 -14.89
N ALA A 74 8.38 1.32 -14.13
CA ALA A 74 8.42 2.37 -13.11
C ALA A 74 9.43 2.08 -12.00
N ASN A 75 9.61 0.80 -11.64
CA ASN A 75 10.52 0.37 -10.56
C ASN A 75 11.92 -0.05 -11.04
N ASN A 76 12.40 0.42 -12.20
CA ASN A 76 13.63 -0.07 -12.81
C ASN A 76 14.96 0.20 -12.05
N ARG A 77 14.94 1.05 -11.00
CA ARG A 77 16.13 1.46 -10.22
C ARG A 77 16.19 0.89 -8.81
N THR A 78 15.16 0.20 -8.35
CA THR A 78 15.07 -0.30 -6.98
C THR A 78 14.75 -1.79 -7.04
N PRO A 79 15.24 -2.61 -6.09
CA PRO A 79 14.76 -3.98 -5.97
C PRO A 79 13.24 -4.00 -5.78
N LEU A 80 12.57 -4.95 -6.43
CA LEU A 80 11.13 -5.16 -6.30
C LEU A 80 10.89 -6.55 -5.73
N ILE A 81 9.95 -6.68 -4.79
CA ILE A 81 9.38 -7.97 -4.44
C ILE A 81 7.94 -8.00 -4.93
N LEU A 82 7.65 -8.93 -5.83
CA LEU A 82 6.30 -9.23 -6.28
C LEU A 82 5.69 -10.26 -5.33
N ASN A 83 4.54 -9.92 -4.74
CA ASN A 83 3.76 -10.83 -3.92
C ASN A 83 2.60 -11.41 -4.73
N PHE A 84 2.76 -12.63 -5.25
CA PHE A 84 1.71 -13.34 -5.94
C PHE A 84 0.72 -13.89 -4.93
N THR A 85 -0.52 -13.39 -4.99
CA THR A 85 -1.50 -13.48 -3.91
C THR A 85 -2.94 -13.59 -4.45
N VAL A 86 -3.87 -14.04 -3.61
CA VAL A 86 -5.32 -13.98 -3.89
C VAL A 86 -5.98 -13.08 -2.87
N ARG A 87 -6.73 -12.08 -3.36
CA ARG A 87 -7.40 -11.13 -2.49
C ARG A 87 -8.48 -11.82 -1.67
N GLY A 88 -8.44 -11.63 -0.35
CA GLY A 88 -9.43 -12.20 0.58
C GLY A 88 -9.11 -13.63 1.02
N ASP A 89 -8.08 -14.28 0.48
CA ASP A 89 -7.61 -15.57 1.00
C ASP A 89 -6.83 -15.37 2.32
N GLU A 90 -7.22 -16.11 3.35
CA GLU A 90 -6.62 -15.98 4.70
C GLU A 90 -5.13 -16.34 4.71
N THR A 91 -4.74 -17.35 3.94
CA THR A 91 -3.34 -17.81 3.87
C THR A 91 -2.46 -16.75 3.21
N CYS A 92 -2.94 -16.17 2.11
CA CYS A 92 -2.33 -15.05 1.40
C CYS A 92 -2.19 -13.82 2.30
N ASN A 93 -3.28 -13.44 3.00
CA ASN A 93 -3.30 -12.27 3.87
C ASN A 93 -2.24 -12.33 4.98
N LYS A 94 -1.91 -13.53 5.51
CA LYS A 94 -0.82 -13.71 6.49
C LYS A 94 0.51 -13.25 5.90
N LEU A 95 0.86 -13.73 4.71
CA LEU A 95 2.14 -13.39 4.07
C LEU A 95 2.17 -11.93 3.61
N THR A 96 1.09 -11.44 3.00
CA THR A 96 0.96 -10.04 2.57
C THR A 96 1.12 -9.07 3.75
N GLY A 97 0.45 -9.35 4.88
CA GLY A 97 0.55 -8.52 6.07
C GLY A 97 1.97 -8.48 6.64
N ALA A 98 2.64 -9.65 6.71
CA ALA A 98 4.02 -9.74 7.19
C ALA A 98 5.00 -9.00 6.26
N LEU A 99 4.89 -9.20 4.94
CA LEU A 99 5.70 -8.50 3.94
C LEU A 99 5.56 -6.98 4.06
N ASN A 100 4.31 -6.47 4.02
CA ASN A 100 4.03 -5.04 4.09
C ASN A 100 4.63 -4.41 5.34
N ARG A 101 4.46 -5.07 6.49
CA ARG A 101 5.00 -4.57 7.76
C ARG A 101 6.52 -4.53 7.75
N ILE A 102 7.19 -5.60 7.31
CA ILE A 102 8.66 -5.63 7.29
C ILE A 102 9.20 -4.54 6.36
N VAL A 103 8.70 -4.46 5.13
CA VAL A 103 9.22 -3.54 4.11
C VAL A 103 8.92 -2.08 4.43
N LEU A 104 7.73 -1.78 4.95
CA LEU A 104 7.31 -0.40 5.17
C LEU A 104 7.71 0.14 6.54
N LEU A 105 7.94 -0.72 7.54
CA LEU A 105 8.11 -0.28 8.93
C LEU A 105 9.36 -0.82 9.64
N GLU A 106 9.97 -1.92 9.20
CA GLU A 106 11.01 -2.59 10.00
C GLU A 106 12.37 -2.77 9.34
N THR A 107 12.45 -2.73 8.02
CA THR A 107 13.72 -2.87 7.30
C THR A 107 14.32 -1.51 6.99
N ASP A 108 15.63 -1.40 7.26
CA ASP A 108 16.43 -0.22 6.91
C ASP A 108 16.89 -0.22 5.44
N LYS A 109 16.66 -1.34 4.74
CA LYS A 109 17.09 -1.53 3.35
C LYS A 109 16.06 -1.05 2.35
N ARG A 110 16.55 -0.76 1.14
CA ARG A 110 15.74 -0.22 0.06
C ARG A 110 15.17 -1.34 -0.80
N VAL A 111 13.85 -1.50 -0.76
CA VAL A 111 13.10 -2.48 -1.56
C VAL A 111 11.65 -2.05 -1.67
N ASN A 112 11.11 -2.09 -2.89
CA ASN A 112 9.71 -1.84 -3.13
C ASN A 112 8.93 -3.15 -3.23
N ILE A 113 7.61 -3.07 -3.06
CA ILE A 113 6.72 -4.23 -3.14
C ILE A 113 5.53 -3.94 -4.06
N ALA A 114 5.01 -4.98 -4.71
CA ALA A 114 3.75 -4.93 -5.43
C ALA A 114 3.01 -6.26 -5.26
N ASP A 115 1.72 -6.19 -4.97
CA ASP A 115 0.84 -7.36 -4.99
C ASP A 115 0.46 -7.69 -6.44
N VAL A 116 0.53 -8.98 -6.80
CA VAL A 116 0.04 -9.51 -8.08
C VAL A 116 -1.15 -10.42 -7.77
N GLU A 117 -2.36 -9.95 -8.09
CA GLU A 117 -3.62 -10.63 -7.79
C GLU A 117 -3.88 -11.76 -8.81
N THR A 118 -3.69 -13.01 -8.40
CA THR A 118 -3.71 -14.19 -9.29
C THR A 118 -5.10 -14.76 -9.59
N ASP A 119 -6.14 -14.17 -9.01
CA ASP A 119 -7.54 -14.47 -9.29
C ASP A 119 -8.02 -13.90 -10.64
N PHE A 120 -7.25 -12.99 -11.25
CA PHE A 120 -7.51 -12.47 -12.60
C PHE A 120 -6.87 -13.36 -13.67
N MET A 121 -7.60 -13.68 -14.75
CA MET A 121 -7.10 -14.55 -15.82
C MET A 121 -5.82 -14.02 -16.47
N ASP A 122 -5.71 -12.70 -16.61
CA ASP A 122 -4.60 -12.04 -17.30
C ASP A 122 -3.27 -12.21 -16.55
N THR A 123 -3.29 -12.43 -15.24
CA THR A 123 -2.06 -12.59 -14.44
C THR A 123 -1.50 -14.01 -14.47
N ARG A 124 -2.17 -14.96 -15.11
CA ARG A 124 -1.66 -16.34 -15.26
C ARG A 124 -0.35 -16.40 -16.05
N ASN A 125 -0.22 -15.57 -17.09
CA ASN A 125 1.03 -15.47 -17.86
C ASN A 125 2.15 -14.89 -17.00
N SER A 126 1.84 -13.86 -16.20
CA SER A 126 2.75 -13.33 -15.18
C SER A 126 3.24 -14.41 -14.22
N MET A 127 2.38 -15.29 -13.70
CA MET A 127 2.82 -16.41 -12.86
C MET A 127 3.84 -17.31 -13.57
N LEU A 128 3.58 -17.67 -14.84
CA LEU A 128 4.51 -18.49 -15.64
C LEU A 128 5.84 -17.77 -15.88
N ARG A 129 5.80 -16.49 -16.27
CA ARG A 129 6.97 -15.64 -16.52
C ARG A 129 7.90 -15.57 -15.31
N PHE A 130 7.33 -15.51 -14.11
CA PHE A 130 8.08 -15.41 -12.86
C PHE A 130 8.29 -16.76 -12.16
N GLY A 131 7.95 -17.88 -12.82
CA GLY A 131 8.21 -19.23 -12.30
C GLY A 131 7.36 -19.63 -11.09
N VAL A 132 6.22 -18.97 -10.89
CA VAL A 132 5.34 -19.19 -9.74
C VAL A 132 4.45 -20.40 -9.98
N LYS A 133 4.62 -21.44 -9.14
CA LYS A 133 3.88 -22.72 -9.25
C LYS A 133 2.78 -22.88 -8.19
N GLN A 134 2.81 -22.07 -7.13
CA GLN A 134 1.86 -22.11 -6.02
C GLN A 134 1.69 -20.72 -5.42
N ILE A 135 0.60 -20.52 -4.69
CA ILE A 135 0.23 -19.24 -4.06
C ILE A 135 -0.02 -19.50 -2.57
N PRO A 136 0.40 -18.59 -1.66
CA PRO A 136 1.14 -17.35 -1.93
C PRO A 136 2.64 -17.59 -2.18
N THR A 137 3.24 -16.76 -3.04
CA THR A 137 4.68 -16.79 -3.35
C THR A 137 5.21 -15.36 -3.51
N LEU A 138 6.37 -15.08 -2.91
CA LEU A 138 7.13 -13.87 -3.14
C LEU A 138 8.20 -14.12 -4.19
N VAL A 139 8.39 -13.18 -5.11
CA VAL A 139 9.46 -13.22 -6.11
C VAL A 139 10.24 -11.92 -6.03
N ALA A 140 11.54 -12.03 -5.77
CA ALA A 140 12.45 -10.89 -5.87
C ALA A 140 12.78 -10.65 -7.35
N VAL A 141 12.71 -9.40 -7.78
CA VAL A 141 12.92 -8.97 -9.16
C VAL A 141 13.93 -7.84 -9.21
N ARG A 142 14.91 -7.97 -10.12
CA ARG A 142 15.87 -6.92 -10.43
C ARG A 142 15.93 -6.72 -11.94
N LYS A 143 15.85 -5.46 -12.38
CA LYS A 143 15.87 -5.10 -13.81
C LYS A 143 14.90 -5.96 -14.64
N THR A 144 13.68 -6.17 -14.12
CA THR A 144 12.61 -6.99 -14.72
C THR A 144 12.79 -8.51 -14.71
N PHE A 145 13.91 -9.03 -14.20
CA PHE A 145 14.17 -10.47 -14.12
C PHE A 145 13.98 -11.00 -12.69
N PRO A 146 13.36 -12.19 -12.52
CA PRO A 146 13.33 -12.87 -11.23
C PRO A 146 14.75 -13.25 -10.78
N THR A 147 15.08 -13.02 -9.52
CA THR A 147 16.38 -13.33 -8.93
C THR A 147 16.32 -14.31 -7.77
N ASP A 148 15.22 -14.33 -7.02
CA ASP A 148 15.01 -15.21 -5.87
C ASP A 148 13.50 -15.41 -5.65
N SER A 149 13.12 -16.45 -4.93
CA SER A 149 11.72 -16.73 -4.60
C SER A 149 11.58 -17.21 -3.17
N TYR A 150 10.51 -16.82 -2.51
CA TYR A 150 10.16 -17.27 -1.16
C TYR A 150 8.74 -17.82 -1.14
N CYS A 151 8.63 -19.06 -0.70
CA CYS A 151 7.37 -19.77 -0.51
C CYS A 151 7.41 -20.39 0.89
N VAL A 152 6.28 -20.37 1.59
CA VAL A 152 6.12 -21.08 2.86
C VAL A 152 5.29 -22.35 2.58
N PRO A 153 5.89 -23.54 2.71
CA PRO A 153 5.12 -24.78 2.65
C PRO A 153 4.06 -24.79 3.76
N ASP A 154 2.81 -25.10 3.43
CA ASP A 154 1.71 -25.25 4.39
C ASP A 154 1.46 -24.03 5.30
N LEU A 155 1.41 -22.83 4.70
CA LEU A 155 1.06 -21.60 5.42
C LEU A 155 -0.39 -21.59 5.97
N ALA A 156 -1.24 -22.51 5.49
CA ALA A 156 -2.57 -22.73 6.03
C ALA A 156 -2.51 -23.17 7.50
N ARG A 157 -1.59 -24.10 7.83
CA ARG A 157 -1.44 -24.68 9.18
C ARG A 157 -0.31 -24.08 9.99
N SER A 158 0.60 -23.34 9.36
CA SER A 158 1.73 -22.69 10.01
C SER A 158 1.56 -21.17 10.11
N GLN A 159 2.55 -20.54 10.75
CA GLN A 159 2.71 -19.09 10.83
C GLN A 159 3.89 -18.66 9.95
N VAL A 160 3.86 -17.40 9.52
CA VAL A 160 5.02 -16.81 8.84
C VAL A 160 6.20 -16.77 9.81
N ASP A 161 7.31 -17.40 9.44
CA ASP A 161 8.57 -17.21 10.16
C ASP A 161 9.09 -15.80 9.89
N TRP A 162 8.87 -14.91 10.86
CA TRP A 162 9.20 -13.50 10.77
C TRP A 162 10.69 -13.27 10.49
N ALA A 163 11.56 -14.01 11.18
CA ALA A 163 13.00 -13.84 11.08
C ALA A 163 13.51 -14.34 9.72
N ALA A 164 13.01 -15.48 9.25
CA ALA A 164 13.34 -16.00 7.93
C ALA A 164 12.86 -15.07 6.81
N LEU A 165 11.62 -14.56 6.90
CA LEU A 165 11.07 -13.64 5.92
C LEU A 165 11.86 -12.32 5.89
N LYS A 166 12.14 -11.71 7.05
CA LYS A 166 12.93 -10.47 7.13
C LYS A 166 14.33 -10.67 6.54
N ARG A 167 14.99 -11.77 6.88
CA ARG A 167 16.31 -12.11 6.32
C ARG A 167 16.25 -12.29 4.79
N TRP A 168 15.20 -12.92 4.27
CA TRP A 168 15.02 -13.10 2.82
C TRP A 168 14.76 -11.76 2.10
N ILE A 169 13.93 -10.88 2.69
CA ILE A 169 13.68 -9.52 2.17
C ILE A 169 14.99 -8.74 2.13
N GLU A 170 15.73 -8.71 3.24
CA GLU A 170 16.98 -7.94 3.35
C GLU A 170 18.12 -8.48 2.50
N LYS A 171 18.14 -9.79 2.20
CA LYS A 171 19.07 -10.37 1.22
C LYS A 171 18.81 -9.82 -0.20
N ASN A 172 17.56 -9.54 -0.53
CA ASN A 172 17.13 -9.12 -1.86
C ASN A 172 17.02 -7.59 -2.02
N ALA A 173 17.09 -6.84 -0.94
CA ALA A 173 17.12 -5.38 -0.91
C ALA A 173 18.53 -4.79 -1.14
N ASP A 174 18.62 -3.49 -1.36
CA ASP A 174 19.88 -2.71 -1.42
C ASP A 174 20.19 -2.04 -0.06
#